data_AF-A0A6N6K9F3-F1
#
_entry.id   AF-A0A6N6K9F3-F1
#
_cell.length_a   1.000
_cell.length_b   1.000
_cell.length_c   1.000
_cell.angle_alpha   90.00
_cell.angle_beta   90.00
_cell.angle_gamma   90.00
#
_symmetry.space_group_name_H-M   'P 1'
#
loop_
_entity.id
_entity.type
_entity.pdbx_description
1 polymer ?
#
loop_
_entity_poly.entity_id
_entity_poly.type
_entity_poly.pdbx_seq_one_letter_code
_entity_poly.pdbx_strand_id
1 'polypeptide(L)'
;MTALNKQALREAANAANIASWGKWESYKPHKGARGYEVKVGAKAAAQHCLKVDAAFIATANPQTVLALLDELEASQKSNEFLKEQLSQLANFNPDWDKLEAVTDSLREHMAKLSAAEKRIADQHGIILSARNFISEYAQNGDVGATEFVKILDRAAGIGVKGE
;
A
#
# COMPACT_ATOMS: atom_id res chain seq x y z
N MET A 1 -23.77 10.70 21.08
CA MET A 1 -24.70 10.93 19.96
C MET A 1 -25.19 9.59 19.47
N THR A 2 -26.50 9.38 19.40
CA THR A 2 -27.10 8.18 18.80
C THR A 2 -26.92 8.24 17.29
N ALA A 3 -26.60 7.12 16.65
CA ALA A 3 -26.53 7.06 15.19
C ALA A 3 -27.89 7.48 14.60
N LEU A 4 -27.86 8.39 13.63
CA LEU A 4 -29.05 8.82 12.90
C LEU A 4 -29.67 7.61 12.21
N ASN A 5 -30.97 7.37 12.40
CA ASN A 5 -31.70 6.36 11.64
C ASN A 5 -31.96 6.88 10.21
N LYS A 6 -31.00 6.63 9.31
CA LYS A 6 -31.04 7.08 7.91
C LYS A 6 -32.23 6.50 7.13
N GLN A 7 -32.62 5.27 7.44
CA GLN A 7 -33.75 4.60 6.77
C GLN A 7 -35.07 5.29 7.13
N ALA A 8 -35.30 5.56 8.41
CA ALA A 8 -36.47 6.31 8.85
C ALA A 8 -36.49 7.74 8.25
N LEU A 9 -35.33 8.40 8.17
CA LEU A 9 -35.22 9.71 7.53
C LEU A 9 -35.54 9.64 6.02
N ARG A 10 -35.08 8.58 5.34
CA ARG A 10 -35.36 8.36 3.92
C ARG A 10 -36.83 8.10 3.65
N GLU A 11 -37.48 7.29 4.48
CA GLU A 11 -38.91 7.02 4.39
C GLU A 11 -39.73 8.29 4.60
N ALA A 12 -39.39 9.10 5.61
CA ALA A 12 -40.03 10.37 5.86
C ALA A 12 -39.83 11.36 4.69
N ALA A 13 -38.61 11.45 4.14
CA ALA A 13 -38.31 12.31 3.00
C ALA A 13 -39.03 11.85 1.72
N ASN A 14 -39.07 10.54 1.45
CA ASN A 14 -39.83 9.99 0.32
C ASN A 14 -41.33 10.23 0.45
N ALA A 15 -41.90 9.99 1.64
CA ALA A 15 -43.31 10.27 1.90
C ALA A 15 -43.64 11.76 1.68
N ALA A 16 -42.80 12.66 2.19
CA ALA A 16 -42.95 14.11 1.99
C ALA A 16 -42.79 14.51 0.51
N ASN A 17 -41.88 13.88 -0.23
CA ASN A 17 -41.66 14.14 -1.66
C ASN A 17 -42.84 13.63 -2.53
N ILE A 18 -43.42 12.47 -2.20
CA ILE A 18 -44.54 11.84 -2.92
C ILE A 18 -45.88 12.52 -2.61
N ALA A 19 -46.11 12.96 -1.37
CA ALA A 19 -47.40 13.49 -0.91
C ALA A 19 -47.82 14.84 -1.54
N SER A 20 -47.24 15.24 -2.68
CA SER A 20 -47.46 16.49 -3.43
C SER A 20 -46.68 17.71 -2.94
N TRP A 21 -45.60 17.50 -2.17
CA TRP A 21 -44.83 18.57 -1.52
C TRP A 21 -43.38 18.59 -2.03
N GLY A 22 -43.16 18.48 -3.35
CA GLY A 22 -41.84 18.66 -3.98
C GLY A 22 -41.32 20.10 -3.88
N LYS A 23 -40.14 20.40 -4.49
CA LYS A 23 -39.42 21.71 -4.50
C LYS A 23 -40.03 22.79 -3.61
N TRP A 24 -39.68 22.76 -2.33
CA TRP A 24 -40.10 23.78 -1.39
C TRP A 24 -39.43 25.10 -1.75
N GLU A 25 -40.22 26.11 -2.05
CA GLU A 25 -39.72 27.45 -2.36
C GLU A 25 -40.00 28.38 -1.19
N SER A 26 -39.00 29.17 -0.79
CA SER A 26 -39.22 30.21 0.22
C SER A 26 -40.09 31.31 -0.40
N TYR A 27 -41.21 31.65 0.24
CA TYR A 27 -42.09 32.73 -0.20
C TYR A 27 -42.13 33.89 0.82
N LYS A 28 -42.44 35.07 0.28
CA LYS A 28 -42.53 36.38 0.94
C LYS A 28 -43.70 36.47 1.95
N PRO A 29 -43.79 37.54 2.76
CA PRO A 29 -44.68 37.60 3.92
C PRO A 29 -46.13 37.27 3.56
N HIS A 30 -46.72 36.33 4.30
CA HIS A 30 -48.17 36.07 4.31
C HIS A 30 -48.97 37.39 4.45
N LYS A 31 -50.12 37.48 3.77
CA LYS A 31 -51.02 38.64 3.91
C LYS A 31 -51.69 38.59 5.29
N GLY A 32 -51.03 39.12 6.33
CA GLY A 32 -51.58 39.10 7.69
C GLY A 32 -50.59 39.25 8.86
N ALA A 33 -49.64 40.17 8.80
CA ALA A 33 -48.85 40.67 9.94
C ALA A 33 -47.95 39.74 10.81
N ARG A 34 -47.91 38.40 10.73
CA ARG A 34 -46.86 37.58 11.42
C ARG A 34 -46.37 36.32 10.66
N GLY A 35 -45.26 36.42 9.90
CA GLY A 35 -44.48 35.25 9.44
C GLY A 35 -44.03 35.17 7.96
N TYR A 36 -43.06 34.29 7.73
CA TYR A 36 -42.53 33.83 6.45
C TYR A 36 -43.03 32.41 6.16
N GLU A 37 -43.29 32.10 4.89
CA GLU A 37 -43.84 30.80 4.49
C GLU A 37 -42.89 30.04 3.58
N VAL A 38 -42.84 28.73 3.76
CA VAL A 38 -42.30 27.77 2.80
C VAL A 38 -43.47 27.26 1.99
N LYS A 39 -43.40 27.33 0.66
CA LYS A 39 -44.51 26.95 -0.22
C LYS A 39 -44.17 25.78 -1.11
N VAL A 40 -45.22 25.05 -1.47
CA VAL A 40 -45.23 24.14 -2.62
C VAL A 40 -46.33 24.59 -3.57
N GLY A 41 -45.93 25.22 -4.67
CA GLY A 41 -46.87 25.89 -5.57
C GLY A 41 -47.73 26.92 -4.81
N ALA A 42 -49.04 26.73 -4.81
CA ALA A 42 -49.99 27.63 -4.15
C ALA A 42 -50.24 27.31 -2.66
N LYS A 43 -49.74 26.18 -2.13
CA LYS A 43 -50.00 25.73 -0.75
C LYS A 43 -48.84 26.08 0.19
N ALA A 44 -49.15 26.48 1.42
CA ALA A 44 -48.15 26.69 2.48
C ALA A 44 -47.77 25.34 3.10
N ALA A 45 -46.47 25.05 3.11
CA ALA A 45 -45.89 23.84 3.66
C ALA A 45 -45.34 24.00 5.08
N ALA A 46 -44.77 25.15 5.38
CA ALA A 46 -44.37 25.53 6.73
C ALA A 46 -44.50 27.03 6.90
N GLN A 47 -44.72 27.49 8.14
CA GLN A 47 -44.73 28.90 8.49
C GLN A 47 -43.75 29.12 9.65
N HIS A 48 -42.97 30.18 9.58
CA HIS A 48 -42.05 30.55 10.65
C HIS A 48 -42.00 32.07 10.84
N CYS A 49 -41.77 32.52 12.07
CA CYS A 49 -41.68 33.94 12.38
C CYS A 49 -40.43 34.61 11.77
N LEU A 50 -39.37 33.83 11.54
CA LEU A 50 -38.08 34.29 11.04
C LEU A 50 -37.83 33.90 9.58
N LYS A 51 -37.27 34.85 8.82
CA LYS A 51 -36.92 34.67 7.40
C LYS A 51 -35.87 33.58 7.20
N VAL A 52 -34.89 33.54 8.09
CA VAL A 52 -33.73 32.65 8.01
C VAL A 52 -34.13 31.19 8.14
N ASP A 53 -35.05 30.88 9.06
CA ASP A 53 -35.51 29.51 9.27
C ASP A 53 -36.41 29.04 8.12
N ALA A 54 -37.28 29.92 7.62
CA ALA A 54 -38.08 29.61 6.44
C ALA A 54 -37.20 29.35 5.20
N ALA A 55 -36.12 30.12 5.02
CA ALA A 55 -35.17 29.90 3.93
C ALA A 55 -34.39 28.58 4.10
N PHE A 56 -33.97 28.27 5.34
CA PHE A 56 -33.31 27.01 5.65
C PHE A 56 -34.22 25.80 5.37
N ILE A 57 -35.47 25.82 5.85
CA ILE A 57 -36.44 24.75 5.62
C ILE A 57 -36.68 24.55 4.12
N ALA A 58 -36.82 25.62 3.34
CA ALA A 58 -36.99 25.53 1.88
C ALA A 58 -35.77 24.89 1.17
N THR A 59 -34.57 25.16 1.68
CA THR A 59 -33.32 24.59 1.14
C THR A 59 -33.15 23.13 1.57
N ALA A 60 -33.45 22.81 2.83
CA ALA A 60 -33.46 21.47 3.41
C ALA A 60 -34.75 20.70 3.09
N ASN A 61 -35.26 20.87 1.87
CA ASN A 61 -36.47 20.19 1.41
C ASN A 61 -36.24 18.67 1.23
N PRO A 62 -37.30 17.87 1.07
CA PRO A 62 -37.19 16.43 0.93
C PRO A 62 -36.27 15.97 -0.21
N GLN A 63 -36.21 16.70 -1.33
CA GLN A 63 -35.32 16.36 -2.44
C GLN A 63 -33.85 16.55 -2.07
N THR A 64 -33.51 17.67 -1.41
CA THR A 64 -32.15 17.91 -0.92
C THR A 64 -31.74 16.85 0.10
N VAL A 65 -32.63 16.47 1.01
CA VAL A 65 -32.34 15.41 2.00
C VAL A 65 -32.09 14.06 1.32
N LEU A 66 -32.91 13.69 0.32
CA LEU A 66 -32.72 12.45 -0.44
C LEU A 66 -31.39 12.45 -1.22
N ALA A 67 -31.05 13.56 -1.87
CA ALA A 67 -29.78 13.70 -2.58
C ALA A 67 -28.57 13.56 -1.65
N LEU A 68 -28.61 14.19 -0.47
CA LEU A 68 -27.55 14.04 0.53
C LEU A 68 -27.44 12.60 1.07
N LEU A 69 -28.57 11.89 1.22
CA LEU A 69 -28.56 10.47 1.59
C LEU A 69 -27.95 9.61 0.49
N ASP A 70 -28.26 9.87 -0.79
CA ASP A 70 -27.65 9.18 -1.93
C ASP A 70 -26.13 9.39 -1.99
N GLU A 71 -25.67 10.63 -1.86
CA GLU A 71 -24.24 10.96 -1.84
C GLU A 71 -23.52 10.30 -0.65
N LEU A 72 -24.17 10.24 0.51
CA LEU A 72 -23.64 9.60 1.71
C LEU A 72 -23.53 8.08 1.56
N GLU A 73 -24.56 7.43 1.00
CA GLU A 73 -24.56 5.99 0.71
C GLU A 73 -23.51 5.64 -0.33
N ALA A 74 -23.38 6.43 -1.40
CA ALA A 74 -22.34 6.28 -2.41
C ALA A 74 -20.93 6.41 -1.81
N SER A 75 -20.73 7.41 -0.95
CA SER A 75 -19.46 7.61 -0.22
C SER A 75 -19.16 6.47 0.74
N GLN A 76 -20.17 5.89 1.39
CA GLN A 76 -20.01 4.71 2.26
C GLN A 76 -19.60 3.48 1.46
N LYS A 77 -20.26 3.21 0.34
CA LYS A 77 -19.87 2.12 -0.57
C LYS A 77 -18.46 2.28 -1.10
N SER A 78 -18.06 3.50 -1.48
CA SER A 78 -16.69 3.78 -1.92
C SER A 78 -15.67 3.55 -0.80
N ASN A 79 -15.97 3.98 0.43
CA ASN A 79 -15.12 3.72 1.59
C ASN A 79 -14.99 2.23 1.91
N GLU A 80 -16.09 1.47 1.84
CA GLU A 80 -16.08 0.02 2.03
C GLU A 80 -15.23 -0.67 0.96
N PHE A 81 -15.40 -0.29 -0.31
CA PHE A 81 -14.58 -0.78 -1.42
C PHE A 81 -13.09 -0.48 -1.21
N LEU A 82 -12.73 0.76 -0.84
CA LEU A 82 -11.34 1.14 -0.59
C LEU A 82 -10.74 0.39 0.60
N LYS A 83 -11.51 0.17 1.66
CA LYS A 83 -11.07 -0.64 2.81
C LYS A 83 -10.80 -2.08 2.41
N GLU A 84 -11.67 -2.66 1.57
CA GLU A 84 -11.48 -4.01 1.05
C GLU A 84 -10.21 -4.10 0.19
N GLN A 85 -10.01 -3.14 -0.73
CA GLN A 85 -8.78 -3.08 -1.54
C GLN A 85 -7.53 -2.92 -0.68
N LEU A 86 -7.58 -2.07 0.35
CA LEU A 86 -6.46 -1.87 1.27
C LEU A 86 -6.16 -3.14 2.08
N SER A 87 -7.20 -3.86 2.51
CA SER A 87 -7.07 -5.15 3.19
C SER A 87 -6.41 -6.20 2.28
N GLN A 88 -6.82 -6.26 1.01
CA GLN A 88 -6.23 -7.16 0.02
C GLN A 88 -4.76 -6.82 -0.25
N LEU A 89 -4.42 -5.53 -0.38
CA LEU A 89 -3.03 -5.06 -0.52
C LEU A 89 -2.18 -5.39 0.72
N ALA A 90 -2.73 -5.22 1.92
CA ALA A 90 -2.04 -5.59 3.16
C ALA A 90 -1.78 -7.10 3.23
N ASN A 91 -2.74 -7.92 2.79
CA ASN A 91 -2.61 -9.38 2.72
C ASN A 91 -1.73 -9.88 1.56
N PHE A 92 -1.41 -9.02 0.58
CA PHE A 92 -0.49 -9.35 -0.51
C PHE A 92 0.98 -9.34 -0.05
N ASN A 93 1.25 -8.93 1.19
CA ASN A 93 2.60 -8.76 1.68
C ASN A 93 3.10 -9.76 2.78
N PRO A 94 2.97 -11.08 2.60
CA PRO A 94 3.78 -12.06 3.35
C PRO A 94 5.09 -12.43 2.64
N ASP A 95 5.26 -12.01 1.38
CA ASP A 95 6.42 -12.36 0.56
C ASP A 95 7.56 -11.34 0.65
N TRP A 96 7.34 -10.12 1.14
CA TRP A 96 8.46 -9.20 1.36
C TRP A 96 9.35 -9.63 2.53
N ASP A 97 8.77 -10.18 3.61
CA ASP A 97 9.57 -10.76 4.71
C ASP A 97 10.44 -11.92 4.20
N LYS A 98 9.90 -12.75 3.31
CA LYS A 98 10.67 -13.83 2.66
C LYS A 98 11.72 -13.28 1.71
N LEU A 99 11.39 -12.24 0.94
CA LEU A 99 12.32 -11.59 0.01
C LEU A 99 13.48 -10.93 0.76
N GLU A 100 13.20 -10.29 1.89
CA GLU A 100 14.21 -9.71 2.79
C GLU A 100 15.11 -10.82 3.34
N ALA A 101 14.54 -11.90 3.86
CA ALA A 101 15.31 -13.04 4.35
C ALA A 101 16.19 -13.70 3.27
N VAL A 102 15.67 -13.85 2.04
CA VAL A 102 16.45 -14.37 0.90
C VAL A 102 17.58 -13.41 0.54
N THR A 103 17.31 -12.10 0.56
CA THR A 103 18.32 -11.07 0.26
C THR A 103 19.43 -11.04 1.30
N ASP A 104 19.09 -11.18 2.58
CA ASP A 104 20.05 -11.25 3.67
C ASP A 104 20.90 -12.51 3.60
N SER A 105 20.27 -13.67 3.34
CA SER A 105 20.98 -14.94 3.13
C SER A 105 21.93 -14.84 1.94
N LEU A 106 21.49 -14.26 0.81
CA LEU A 106 22.35 -14.05 -0.35
C LEU A 106 23.54 -13.16 -0.03
N ARG A 107 23.34 -12.08 0.75
CA ARG A 107 24.43 -11.19 1.19
C ARG A 107 25.45 -11.95 2.05
N GLU A 108 24.99 -12.79 2.96
CA GLU A 108 25.86 -13.63 3.79
C GLU A 108 26.65 -14.63 2.94
N HIS A 109 26.01 -15.30 1.99
CA HIS A 109 26.66 -16.22 1.07
C HIS A 109 27.70 -15.53 0.18
N MET A 110 27.42 -14.34 -0.34
CA MET A 110 28.39 -13.54 -1.10
C MET A 110 29.60 -13.14 -0.23
N ALA A 111 29.38 -12.77 1.03
CA ALA A 111 30.48 -12.46 1.95
C ALA A 111 31.36 -13.70 2.22
N LYS A 112 30.74 -14.87 2.42
CA LYS A 112 31.47 -16.15 2.59
C LYS A 112 32.25 -16.52 1.32
N LEU A 113 31.65 -16.35 0.15
CA LEU A 113 32.31 -16.63 -1.13
C LEU A 113 33.52 -15.72 -1.33
N SER A 114 33.36 -14.41 -1.12
CA SER A 114 34.47 -13.46 -1.23
C SER A 114 35.60 -13.76 -0.24
N ALA A 115 35.27 -14.17 0.99
CA ALA A 115 36.27 -14.58 1.98
C ALA A 115 37.00 -15.87 1.56
N ALA A 116 36.29 -16.85 1.01
CA ALA A 116 36.88 -18.09 0.51
C ALA A 116 37.79 -17.83 -0.71
N GLU A 117 37.37 -16.98 -1.64
CA GLU A 117 38.18 -16.57 -2.80
C GLU A 117 39.49 -15.92 -2.36
N LYS A 118 39.45 -15.00 -1.39
CA LYS A 118 40.66 -14.42 -0.80
C LYS A 118 41.57 -15.47 -0.18
N ARG A 119 41.00 -16.40 0.60
CA ARG A 119 41.79 -17.48 1.21
C ARG A 119 42.44 -18.39 0.16
N ILE A 120 41.74 -18.71 -0.92
CA ILE A 120 42.28 -19.50 -2.04
C ILE A 120 43.41 -18.74 -2.73
N ALA A 121 43.24 -17.43 -2.98
CA ALA A 121 44.28 -16.60 -3.57
C ALA A 121 45.55 -16.55 -2.69
N ASP A 122 45.39 -16.37 -1.38
CA ASP A 122 46.50 -16.38 -0.43
C ASP A 122 47.21 -17.75 -0.41
N GLN A 123 46.43 -18.85 -0.36
CA GLN A 123 46.97 -20.21 -0.41
C GLN A 123 47.72 -20.49 -1.71
N HIS A 124 47.19 -20.06 -2.85
CA HIS A 124 47.89 -20.15 -4.14
C HIS A 124 49.21 -19.38 -4.12
N GLY A 125 49.24 -18.16 -3.57
CA GLY A 125 50.47 -17.38 -3.43
C GLY A 125 51.54 -18.10 -2.61
N ILE A 126 51.14 -18.75 -1.50
CA ILE A 126 52.04 -19.55 -0.66
C ILE A 126 52.56 -20.77 -1.43
N ILE A 127 51.70 -21.51 -2.13
CA ILE A 127 52.09 -22.70 -2.91
C ILE A 127 53.11 -22.31 -3.99
N LEU A 128 52.86 -21.22 -4.74
CA LEU A 128 53.79 -20.74 -5.77
C LEU A 128 55.13 -20.31 -5.17
N SER A 129 55.12 -19.66 -4.01
CA SER A 129 56.35 -19.27 -3.31
C SER A 129 57.17 -20.49 -2.87
N ALA A 130 56.51 -21.49 -2.28
CA ALA A 130 57.14 -22.75 -1.89
C ALA A 130 57.68 -23.52 -3.11
N ARG A 131 56.94 -23.53 -4.21
CA ARG A 131 57.34 -24.15 -5.48
C ARG A 131 58.63 -23.51 -6.01
N ASN A 132 58.70 -22.18 -6.01
CA ASN A 132 59.89 -21.47 -6.47
C ASN A 132 61.12 -21.79 -5.61
N PHE A 133 60.95 -21.81 -4.28
CA PHE A 133 62.03 -22.17 -3.36
C PHE A 133 62.56 -23.60 -3.59
N ILE A 134 61.67 -24.59 -3.72
CA ILE A 134 62.08 -25.99 -3.92
C ILE A 134 62.68 -26.22 -5.32
N SER A 135 62.28 -25.42 -6.32
CA SER A 135 62.77 -25.54 -7.70
C SER A 135 64.28 -25.35 -7.80
N GLU A 136 64.90 -24.55 -6.94
CA GLU A 136 66.36 -24.36 -6.89
C GLU A 136 67.09 -25.67 -6.56
N TYR A 137 66.56 -26.45 -5.62
CA TYR A 137 67.10 -27.76 -5.27
C TYR A 137 66.88 -28.79 -6.38
N ALA A 138 65.69 -28.77 -7.01
CA ALA A 138 65.38 -29.65 -8.14
C ALA A 138 66.33 -29.41 -9.34
N GLN A 139 66.63 -28.14 -9.65
CA GLN A 139 67.56 -27.78 -10.72
C GLN A 139 69.00 -28.25 -10.47
N ASN A 140 69.40 -28.35 -9.19
CA ASN A 140 70.69 -28.88 -8.78
C ASN A 140 70.75 -30.43 -8.77
N GLY A 141 69.71 -31.11 -9.26
CA GLY A 141 69.67 -32.56 -9.43
C GLY A 141 69.06 -33.34 -8.26
N ASP A 142 68.43 -32.67 -7.29
CA ASP A 142 67.73 -33.36 -6.19
C ASP A 142 66.42 -34.00 -6.70
N VAL A 143 66.39 -35.34 -6.66
CA VAL A 143 65.25 -36.14 -7.12
C VAL A 143 64.03 -35.95 -6.22
N GLY A 144 64.22 -35.79 -4.91
CA GLY A 144 63.13 -35.54 -3.95
C GLY A 144 62.48 -34.18 -4.19
N ALA A 145 63.31 -33.14 -4.39
CA ALA A 145 62.82 -31.79 -4.75
C ALA A 145 62.02 -31.81 -6.06
N THR A 146 62.47 -32.59 -7.05
CA THR A 146 61.77 -32.75 -8.34
C THR A 146 60.36 -33.34 -8.16
N GLU A 147 60.19 -34.34 -7.29
CA GLU A 147 58.87 -34.90 -6.98
C GLU A 147 57.99 -33.90 -6.20
N PHE A 148 58.56 -33.13 -5.27
CA PHE A 148 57.82 -32.10 -4.54
C PHE A 148 57.31 -30.97 -5.46
N VAL A 149 58.09 -30.55 -6.47
CA VAL A 149 57.63 -29.57 -7.46
C VAL A 149 56.39 -30.06 -8.19
N LYS A 150 56.32 -31.35 -8.59
CA LYS A 150 55.14 -31.93 -9.24
C LYS A 150 53.89 -31.90 -8.34
N ILE A 151 54.07 -32.13 -7.04
CA ILE A 151 52.97 -32.06 -6.05
C ILE A 151 52.46 -30.62 -5.94
N LEU A 152 53.38 -29.65 -5.87
CA LEU A 152 53.03 -28.23 -5.76
C LEU A 152 52.38 -27.68 -7.04
N ASP A 153 52.84 -28.12 -8.22
CA ASP A 153 52.21 -27.79 -9.50
C ASP A 153 50.76 -28.29 -9.53
N ARG A 154 50.50 -29.52 -9.06
CA ARG A 154 49.14 -30.05 -8.92
C ARG A 154 48.31 -29.26 -7.90
N ALA A 155 48.87 -28.92 -6.75
CA ALA A 155 48.18 -28.17 -5.70
C ALA A 155 47.84 -26.73 -6.13
N ALA A 156 48.64 -26.14 -7.01
CA ALA A 156 48.39 -24.84 -7.65
C ALA A 156 47.48 -24.93 -8.89
N GLY A 157 47.01 -26.13 -9.26
CA GLY A 157 46.20 -26.33 -10.48
C GLY A 157 46.96 -26.09 -11.79
N ILE A 158 48.29 -26.04 -11.77
CA ILE A 158 49.12 -25.83 -12.96
C ILE A 158 49.02 -27.07 -13.87
N GLY A 159 48.49 -26.91 -15.08
CA GLY A 159 48.33 -27.98 -16.05
C GLY A 159 47.03 -28.78 -15.95
N VAL A 160 46.13 -28.44 -15.02
CA VAL A 160 44.76 -28.95 -15.03
C VAL A 160 43.97 -28.15 -16.07
N LYS A 161 43.59 -28.78 -17.19
CA LYS A 161 42.65 -28.17 -18.15
C LYS A 161 41.32 -27.99 -17.44
N GLY A 162 40.82 -26.75 -17.36
CA GLY A 162 39.50 -26.45 -16.83
C GLY A 162 38.42 -27.12 -17.68
N GLU A 163 37.48 -27.78 -17.00
CA GLU A 163 36.14 -28.10 -17.51
C GLU A 163 35.17 -26.98 -17.10
#